data_AF-A0D6G9-F1
#
_entry.id   AF-A0D6G9-F1
#
_cell.length_a   1.000
_cell.length_b   1.000
_cell.length_c   1.000
_cell.angle_alpha   90.00
_cell.angle_beta   90.00
_cell.angle_gamma   90.00
#
_symmetry.space_group_name_H-M   'P 1'
#
loop_
_entity.id
_entity.type
_entity.pdbx_description
1 polymer ?
#
loop_
_entity_poly.entity_id
_entity_poly.type
_entity_poly.pdbx_seq_one_letter_code
_entity_poly.pdbx_strand_id
1 'polypeptide(L)'
;MPPKTQKQKEEEAARLAEEQRLREEEEERQRKELEKYNISKLNTTNLPLPITKYCIEYVYPHPEPHKATIEYLDKLAEINNCKDQLRDIDFQVAADILINDLIFAKSLKGLNDESVQVLVNILFLSFTNNNSKFSQEMRYNDTLQHKNKTTDTELFNNLLKLHAEAGYFRSMHILPIKDHFQIYINHLDLFNQAFKSDQRTLELHMDLQMDLPLQPLPLDEALIYRPFEQKTEDDGQIETVDLEDQQAPPEPTDEELLDPIIMEAIQKKLDLAKQELEEKLVARQKDMEEKLMNMATKKK
;
A
#
# COMPACT_ATOMS: atom_id res chain seq x y z
N MET A 1 44.10 34.90 -2.38
CA MET A 1 42.68 35.31 -2.47
C MET A 1 42.50 36.56 -1.63
N PRO A 2 41.98 37.67 -2.17
CA PRO A 2 41.71 38.87 -1.39
C PRO A 2 40.60 38.60 -0.34
N PRO A 3 40.69 39.16 0.87
CA PRO A 3 39.71 38.92 1.93
C PRO A 3 38.35 39.53 1.57
N LYS A 4 37.27 38.74 1.73
CA LYS A 4 35.87 39.20 1.54
C LYS A 4 35.62 40.46 2.36
N THR A 5 35.08 41.50 1.72
CA THR A 5 34.67 42.76 2.38
C THR A 5 33.61 42.51 3.47
N GLN A 6 33.61 43.28 4.55
CA GLN A 6 32.64 43.16 5.67
C GLN A 6 31.18 43.05 5.19
N LYS A 7 30.81 43.85 4.19
CA LYS A 7 29.47 43.85 3.60
C LYS A 7 29.07 42.52 2.93
N GLN A 8 30.04 41.82 2.32
CA GLN A 8 29.82 40.48 1.74
C GLN A 8 29.70 39.39 2.80
N LYS A 9 30.34 39.57 3.97
CA LYS A 9 30.18 38.65 5.11
C LYS A 9 28.83 38.82 5.80
N GLU A 10 28.33 40.05 5.90
CA GLU A 10 27.00 40.34 6.45
C GLU A 10 25.88 39.84 5.53
N GLU A 11 26.03 39.99 4.21
CA GLU A 11 25.06 39.49 3.22
C GLU A 11 25.04 37.95 3.15
N GLU A 12 26.21 37.30 3.23
CA GLU A 12 26.32 35.84 3.30
C GLU A 12 25.75 35.29 4.62
N ALA A 13 25.97 35.99 5.74
CA ALA A 13 25.39 35.62 7.04
C ALA A 13 23.86 35.81 7.09
N ALA A 14 23.32 36.86 6.46
CA ALA A 14 21.88 37.07 6.34
C ALA A 14 21.22 35.98 5.47
N ARG A 15 21.85 35.59 4.36
CA ARG A 15 21.40 34.50 3.50
C ARG A 15 21.40 33.15 4.23
N LEU A 16 22.45 32.86 4.99
CA LEU A 16 22.55 31.64 5.82
C LEU A 16 21.48 31.61 6.92
N ALA A 17 21.15 32.74 7.55
CA ALA A 17 20.11 32.83 8.56
C ALA A 17 18.69 32.63 7.97
N GLU A 18 18.42 33.16 6.78
CA GLU A 18 17.16 32.95 6.07
C GLU A 18 17.00 31.50 5.60
N GLU A 19 18.07 30.88 5.08
CA GLU A 19 18.08 29.47 4.69
C GLU A 19 17.87 28.54 5.90
N GLN A 20 18.48 28.84 7.05
CA GLN A 20 18.25 28.10 8.30
C GLN A 20 16.79 28.21 8.76
N ARG A 21 16.21 29.41 8.73
CA ARG A 21 14.81 29.60 9.15
C ARG A 21 13.82 28.86 8.24
N LEU A 22 14.07 28.85 6.93
CA LEU A 22 13.26 28.09 5.97
C LEU A 22 13.37 26.57 6.22
N ARG A 23 14.57 26.07 6.51
CA ARG A 23 14.78 24.65 6.84
C ARG A 23 14.05 24.27 8.14
N GLU A 24 14.15 25.09 9.18
CA GLU A 24 13.43 24.85 10.45
C GLU A 24 11.91 24.84 10.26
N GLU A 25 11.36 25.74 9.44
CA GLU A 25 9.92 25.79 9.15
C GLU A 25 9.45 24.55 8.35
N GLU A 26 10.27 24.08 7.40
CA GLU A 26 9.99 22.88 6.63
C GLU A 26 10.06 21.61 7.51
N GLU A 27 11.07 21.51 8.38
CA GLU A 27 11.18 20.42 9.35
C GLU A 27 10.01 20.41 10.34
N GLU A 28 9.58 21.57 10.85
CA GLU A 28 8.41 21.67 11.73
C GLU A 28 7.12 21.25 11.02
N ARG A 29 6.97 21.62 9.74
CA ARG A 29 5.83 21.20 8.91
C ARG A 29 5.83 19.69 8.71
N GLN A 30 6.96 19.10 8.35
CA GLN A 30 7.09 17.65 8.19
C GLN A 30 6.79 16.91 9.51
N ARG A 31 7.27 17.44 10.63
CA ARG A 31 7.00 16.84 11.95
C ARG A 31 5.50 16.88 12.29
N LYS A 32 4.82 18.00 12.07
CA LYS A 32 3.36 18.11 12.27
C LYS A 32 2.57 17.18 11.35
N GLU A 33 3.06 16.97 10.13
CA GLU A 33 2.49 16.01 9.18
C GLU A 33 2.59 14.58 9.74
N LEU A 34 3.77 14.20 10.23
CA LEU A 34 4.02 12.87 10.81
C LEU A 34 3.23 12.63 12.11
N GLU A 35 3.00 13.68 12.91
CA GLU A 35 2.19 13.58 14.13
C GLU A 35 0.76 13.08 13.87
N LYS A 36 0.19 13.31 12.66
CA LYS A 36 -1.14 12.79 12.26
C LYS A 36 -1.22 11.26 12.22
N TYR A 37 -0.08 10.61 12.00
CA TYR A 37 0.05 9.16 11.83
C TYR A 37 0.69 8.47 13.04
N ASN A 38 1.00 9.22 14.09
CA ASN A 38 1.70 8.70 15.25
C ASN A 38 0.82 7.68 16.01
N ILE A 39 1.28 6.44 16.06
CA ILE A 39 0.55 5.33 16.68
C ILE A 39 0.76 5.39 18.19
N SER A 40 -0.22 5.97 18.87
CA SER A 40 -0.28 5.94 20.34
C SER A 40 -0.80 4.59 20.85
N LYS A 41 -0.50 4.29 22.12
CA LYS A 41 -1.12 3.17 22.85
C LYS A 41 -2.09 3.72 23.88
N LEU A 42 -3.24 3.08 24.05
CA LEU A 42 -4.19 3.43 25.11
C LEU A 42 -3.62 3.02 26.47
N ASN A 43 -3.37 3.99 27.35
CA ASN A 43 -2.65 3.79 28.62
C ASN A 43 -3.25 2.70 29.53
N THR A 44 -4.56 2.49 29.49
CA THR A 44 -5.27 1.53 30.33
C THR A 44 -5.18 0.09 29.84
N THR A 45 -5.02 -0.11 28.53
CA THR A 45 -5.18 -1.43 27.89
C THR A 45 -4.00 -1.83 27.01
N ASN A 46 -3.02 -0.92 26.84
CA ASN A 46 -1.92 -1.03 25.87
C ASN A 46 -2.39 -1.32 24.44
N LEU A 47 -3.66 -1.03 24.12
CA LEU A 47 -4.21 -1.19 22.78
C LEU A 47 -3.50 -0.20 21.83
N PRO A 48 -2.83 -0.66 20.77
CA PRO A 48 -2.31 0.25 19.74
C PRO A 48 -3.46 0.92 19.00
N LEU A 49 -3.29 2.20 18.67
CA LEU A 49 -4.28 3.02 17.97
C LEU A 49 -3.77 3.49 16.60
N PRO A 50 -3.55 2.57 15.64
CA PRO A 50 -3.13 2.92 14.28
C PRO A 50 -4.15 3.76 13.52
N ILE A 51 -5.44 3.63 13.86
CA ILE A 51 -6.48 4.53 13.37
C ILE A 51 -6.53 5.73 14.32
N THR A 52 -5.88 6.82 13.91
CA THR A 52 -5.72 8.03 14.71
C THR A 52 -6.99 8.89 14.68
N LYS A 53 -7.06 9.89 15.57
CA LYS A 53 -8.13 10.90 15.54
C LYS A 53 -8.18 11.64 14.21
N TYR A 54 -7.02 11.86 13.59
CA TYR A 54 -6.93 12.47 12.26
C TYR A 54 -7.72 11.67 11.21
N CYS A 55 -7.63 10.34 11.24
CA CYS A 55 -8.41 9.49 10.33
C CYS A 55 -9.92 9.68 10.52
N ILE A 56 -10.39 9.78 11.76
CA ILE A 56 -11.82 9.85 12.09
C ILE A 56 -12.39 11.24 11.80
N GLU A 57 -11.63 12.29 12.08
CA GLU A 57 -12.07 13.69 12.00
C GLU A 57 -11.89 14.30 10.61
N TYR A 58 -10.90 13.86 9.84
CA TYR A 58 -10.53 14.52 8.57
C TYR A 58 -10.51 13.58 7.37
N VAL A 59 -10.06 12.33 7.52
CA VAL A 59 -9.99 11.37 6.40
C VAL A 59 -11.36 10.78 6.08
N TYR A 60 -12.07 10.27 7.09
CA TYR A 60 -13.40 9.67 6.92
C TYR A 60 -14.46 10.65 6.40
N PRO A 61 -14.53 11.92 6.85
CA PRO A 61 -15.49 12.89 6.34
C PRO A 61 -15.11 13.50 4.98
N HIS A 62 -13.99 13.08 4.38
CA HIS A 62 -13.54 13.57 3.08
C HIS A 62 -14.59 13.30 1.98
N PRO A 63 -14.74 14.16 0.96
CA PRO A 63 -15.69 13.93 -0.15
C PRO A 63 -15.48 12.61 -0.88
N GLU A 64 -14.23 12.16 -0.95
CA GLU A 64 -13.82 10.86 -1.48
C GLU A 64 -13.22 10.02 -0.33
N PRO A 65 -14.05 9.43 0.55
CA PRO A 65 -13.56 8.77 1.77
C PRO A 65 -12.73 7.54 1.44
N HIS A 66 -13.15 6.75 0.45
CA HIS A 66 -12.41 5.56 0.01
C HIS A 66 -10.97 5.86 -0.43
N LYS A 67 -10.81 6.85 -1.32
CA LYS A 67 -9.48 7.27 -1.80
C LYS A 67 -8.63 7.83 -0.67
N ALA A 68 -9.20 8.71 0.17
CA ALA A 68 -8.49 9.30 1.29
C ALA A 68 -8.06 8.26 2.34
N THR A 69 -8.90 7.24 2.59
CA THR A 69 -8.57 6.15 3.51
C THR A 69 -7.45 5.26 2.95
N ILE A 70 -7.43 4.97 1.65
CA ILE A 70 -6.31 4.26 1.01
C ILE A 70 -5.03 5.06 1.17
N GLU A 71 -5.03 6.35 0.83
CA GLU A 71 -3.85 7.22 0.98
C GLU A 71 -3.37 7.29 2.44
N TYR A 72 -4.30 7.33 3.40
CA TYR A 72 -3.98 7.28 4.83
C TYR A 72 -3.27 5.97 5.22
N LEU A 73 -3.81 4.83 4.80
CA LEU A 73 -3.25 3.51 5.12
C LEU A 73 -1.91 3.28 4.43
N ASP A 74 -1.77 3.74 3.18
CA ASP A 74 -0.52 3.71 2.43
C ASP A 74 0.57 4.53 3.13
N LYS A 75 0.23 5.76 3.55
CA LYS A 75 1.19 6.61 4.29
C LYS A 75 1.55 6.02 5.65
N LEU A 76 0.59 5.41 6.34
CA LEU A 76 0.82 4.72 7.60
C LEU A 76 1.77 3.53 7.41
N ALA A 77 1.62 2.76 6.33
CA ALA A 77 2.51 1.65 5.99
C ALA A 77 3.92 2.13 5.60
N GLU A 78 4.04 3.25 4.88
CA GLU A 78 5.32 3.88 4.54
C GLU A 78 6.09 4.28 5.81
N ILE A 79 5.43 4.95 6.76
CA ILE A 79 6.04 5.38 8.03
C ILE A 79 6.52 4.19 8.87
N ASN A 80 5.80 3.06 8.80
CA ASN A 80 6.14 1.84 9.52
C ASN A 80 7.08 0.89 8.73
N ASN A 81 7.57 1.32 7.55
CA ASN A 81 8.48 0.56 6.68
C ASN A 81 7.93 -0.80 6.19
N CYS A 82 6.63 -0.91 5.96
CA CYS A 82 5.98 -2.14 5.49
C CYS A 82 5.22 -1.97 4.16
N LYS A 83 5.25 -0.78 3.56
CA LYS A 83 4.58 -0.49 2.28
C LYS A 83 4.96 -1.47 1.17
N ASP A 84 6.26 -1.77 1.02
CA ASP A 84 6.77 -2.62 -0.06
C ASP A 84 6.33 -4.09 0.04
N GLN A 85 5.75 -4.49 1.17
CA GLN A 85 5.28 -5.86 1.43
C GLN A 85 3.77 -6.02 1.19
N LEU A 86 3.06 -4.90 1.00
CA LEU A 86 1.62 -4.84 0.80
C LEU A 86 1.32 -4.46 -0.65
N ARG A 87 0.25 -5.03 -1.22
CA ARG A 87 -0.22 -4.71 -2.57
C ARG A 87 -1.31 -3.64 -2.50
N ASP A 88 -1.55 -2.97 -3.62
CA ASP A 88 -2.65 -1.99 -3.75
C ASP A 88 -4.02 -2.56 -3.36
N ILE A 89 -4.31 -3.81 -3.76
CA ILE A 89 -5.55 -4.50 -3.40
C ILE A 89 -5.67 -4.71 -1.88
N ASP A 90 -4.54 -4.87 -1.18
CA ASP A 90 -4.54 -5.08 0.26
C ASP A 90 -4.97 -3.79 0.98
N PHE A 91 -4.58 -2.62 0.46
CA PHE A 91 -5.03 -1.31 0.94
C PHE A 91 -6.50 -1.03 0.59
N GLN A 92 -6.96 -1.44 -0.60
CA GLN A 92 -8.37 -1.29 -1.00
C GLN A 92 -9.30 -2.06 -0.05
N VAL A 93 -9.01 -3.35 0.18
CA VAL A 93 -9.83 -4.18 1.08
C VAL A 93 -9.79 -3.65 2.52
N ALA A 94 -8.61 -3.22 2.99
CA ALA A 94 -8.49 -2.64 4.33
C ALA A 94 -9.27 -1.32 4.46
N ALA A 95 -9.27 -0.47 3.44
CA ALA A 95 -10.02 0.77 3.41
C ALA A 95 -11.54 0.53 3.42
N ASP A 96 -12.04 -0.42 2.63
CA ASP A 96 -13.45 -0.80 2.61
C ASP A 96 -13.93 -1.29 3.98
N ILE A 97 -13.16 -2.15 4.63
CA ILE A 97 -13.49 -2.66 5.96
C ILE A 97 -13.48 -1.51 6.98
N LEU A 98 -12.46 -0.67 6.97
CA LEU A 98 -12.34 0.46 7.89
C LEU A 98 -13.50 1.46 7.73
N ILE A 99 -13.91 1.75 6.50
CA ILE A 99 -15.05 2.64 6.23
C ILE A 99 -16.34 2.03 6.75
N ASN A 100 -16.57 0.73 6.50
CA ASN A 100 -17.75 0.04 7.02
C ASN A 100 -17.78 0.03 8.55
N ASP A 101 -16.64 -0.20 9.21
CA ASP A 101 -16.51 -0.14 10.67
C ASP A 101 -16.78 1.27 11.22
N LEU A 102 -16.33 2.31 10.52
CA LEU A 102 -16.60 3.70 10.88
C LEU A 102 -18.07 4.08 10.70
N ILE A 103 -18.70 3.67 9.60
CA ILE A 103 -20.15 3.83 9.37
C ILE A 103 -20.93 3.18 10.50
N PHE A 104 -20.59 1.93 10.82
CA PHE A 104 -21.21 1.20 11.93
C PHE A 104 -21.01 1.92 13.27
N ALA A 105 -19.77 2.28 13.62
CA ALA A 105 -19.46 2.92 14.90
C ALA A 105 -20.18 4.27 15.06
N LYS A 106 -20.27 5.07 13.98
CA LYS A 106 -20.99 6.36 13.98
C LYS A 106 -22.52 6.19 13.98
N SER A 107 -23.04 5.06 13.54
CA SER A 107 -24.48 4.73 13.63
C SER A 107 -24.94 4.43 15.06
N LEU A 108 -24.00 4.03 15.95
CA LEU A 108 -24.31 3.74 17.34
C LEU A 108 -24.62 5.02 18.13
N LYS A 109 -25.88 5.13 18.57
CA LYS A 109 -26.38 6.31 19.28
C LYS A 109 -25.62 6.56 20.60
N GLY A 110 -24.98 7.71 20.71
CA GLY A 110 -24.37 8.19 21.95
C GLY A 110 -22.95 7.67 22.22
N LEU A 111 -22.27 7.13 21.20
CA LEU A 111 -20.81 6.97 21.23
C LEU A 111 -20.14 8.34 21.03
N ASN A 112 -19.14 8.66 21.85
CA ASN A 112 -18.26 9.81 21.62
C ASN A 112 -17.10 9.42 20.68
N ASP A 113 -16.36 10.41 20.17
CA ASP A 113 -15.29 10.15 19.20
C ASP A 113 -14.14 9.30 19.77
N GLU A 114 -13.89 9.40 21.08
CA GLU A 114 -12.89 8.56 21.75
C GLU A 114 -13.31 7.07 21.77
N SER A 115 -14.56 6.78 22.11
CA SER A 115 -15.12 5.43 22.05
C SER A 115 -15.21 4.91 20.62
N VAL A 116 -15.48 5.77 19.63
CA VAL A 116 -15.42 5.39 18.21
C VAL A 116 -13.99 4.99 17.84
N GLN A 117 -13.00 5.78 18.25
CA GLN A 117 -11.60 5.47 18.01
C GLN A 117 -11.21 4.13 18.63
N VAL A 118 -11.60 3.87 19.89
CA VAL A 118 -11.32 2.59 20.55
C VAL A 118 -12.02 1.44 19.82
N LEU A 119 -13.30 1.57 19.48
CA LEU A 119 -14.06 0.51 18.80
C LEU A 119 -13.45 0.15 17.45
N VAL A 120 -13.17 1.14 16.62
CA VAL A 120 -12.62 0.95 15.28
C VAL A 120 -11.23 0.32 15.36
N ASN A 121 -10.39 0.71 16.32
CA ASN A 121 -9.09 0.07 16.52
C ASN A 121 -9.20 -1.37 17.03
N ILE A 122 -10.19 -1.70 17.88
CA ILE A 122 -10.46 -3.10 18.29
C ILE A 122 -10.84 -3.94 17.07
N LEU A 123 -11.76 -3.46 16.23
CA LEU A 123 -12.21 -4.16 15.02
C LEU A 123 -11.07 -4.31 14.01
N PHE A 124 -10.32 -3.22 13.77
CA PHE A 124 -9.16 -3.23 12.88
C PHE A 124 -8.05 -4.17 13.37
N LEU A 125 -7.83 -4.27 14.69
CA LEU A 125 -6.90 -5.24 15.25
C LEU A 125 -7.35 -6.68 15.01
N SER A 126 -8.64 -6.96 15.18
CA SER A 126 -9.19 -8.28 14.85
C SER A 126 -9.11 -8.59 13.36
N PHE A 127 -9.22 -7.56 12.50
CA PHE A 127 -9.02 -7.72 11.07
C PHE A 127 -7.57 -8.07 10.72
N THR A 128 -6.65 -7.20 11.14
CA THR A 128 -5.22 -7.34 10.84
C THR A 128 -4.63 -8.63 11.40
N ASN A 129 -5.04 -9.07 12.59
CA ASN A 129 -4.50 -10.29 13.21
C ASN A 129 -4.72 -11.57 12.39
N ASN A 130 -5.82 -11.65 11.64
CA ASN A 130 -6.12 -12.79 10.78
C ASN A 130 -5.40 -12.73 9.42
N ASN A 131 -4.90 -11.55 9.04
CA ASN A 131 -4.18 -11.34 7.80
C ASN A 131 -2.68 -11.50 8.04
N SER A 132 -2.10 -12.61 7.56
CA SER A 132 -0.69 -12.91 7.79
C SER A 132 0.27 -11.84 7.26
N LYS A 133 -0.10 -11.11 6.20
CA LYS A 133 0.75 -10.04 5.63
C LYS A 133 0.69 -8.76 6.47
N PHE A 134 -0.50 -8.33 6.87
CA PHE A 134 -0.66 -7.13 7.72
C PHE A 134 -0.17 -7.35 9.15
N SER A 135 -0.46 -8.50 9.77
CA SER A 135 -0.08 -8.80 11.17
C SER A 135 1.43 -8.94 11.35
N GLN A 136 2.11 -9.63 10.42
CA GLN A 136 3.56 -9.84 10.51
C GLN A 136 4.37 -8.57 10.28
N GLU A 137 3.89 -7.67 9.41
CA GLU A 137 4.66 -6.53 8.94
C GLU A 137 4.36 -5.23 9.69
N MET A 138 3.12 -4.98 10.08
CA MET A 138 2.78 -3.76 10.84
C MET A 138 3.18 -3.84 12.33
N ARG A 139 3.47 -5.04 12.87
CA ARG A 139 3.99 -5.30 14.23
C ARG A 139 3.40 -4.42 15.35
N TYR A 140 2.09 -4.15 15.32
CA TYR A 140 1.48 -3.25 16.30
C TYR A 140 1.50 -3.78 17.74
N ASN A 141 1.70 -5.10 17.92
CA ASN A 141 1.81 -5.73 19.22
C ASN A 141 2.64 -7.03 19.14
N ASP A 142 3.64 -7.20 20.01
CA ASP A 142 4.44 -8.44 20.13
C ASP A 142 3.61 -9.67 20.56
N THR A 143 2.35 -9.45 20.97
CA THR A 143 1.41 -10.49 21.41
C THR A 143 0.69 -11.22 20.26
N LEU A 144 0.82 -10.72 19.03
CA LEU A 144 0.05 -11.21 17.88
C LEU A 144 0.92 -12.13 17.02
N GLN A 145 0.97 -13.39 17.42
CA GLN A 145 1.56 -14.47 16.64
C GLN A 145 0.46 -15.47 16.29
N HIS A 146 0.09 -15.52 15.01
CA HIS A 146 -0.73 -16.55 14.35
C HIS A 146 -1.77 -17.25 15.21
N LYS A 147 -3.02 -16.76 15.21
CA LYS A 147 -4.07 -17.48 15.92
C LYS A 147 -5.37 -17.60 15.11
N ASN A 148 -6.09 -18.68 15.39
CA ASN A 148 -7.28 -19.16 14.68
C ASN A 148 -8.51 -18.27 14.96
N LYS A 149 -9.62 -18.48 14.21
CA LYS A 149 -10.89 -17.76 14.43
C LYS A 149 -11.35 -17.73 15.90
N THR A 150 -11.14 -18.83 16.63
CA THR A 150 -11.55 -18.99 18.03
C THR A 150 -10.81 -18.03 18.97
N THR A 151 -9.50 -17.93 18.83
CA THR A 151 -8.66 -17.06 19.68
C THR A 151 -8.89 -15.59 19.39
N ASP A 152 -9.28 -15.26 18.17
CA ASP A 152 -9.59 -13.89 17.77
C ASP A 152 -10.93 -13.44 18.33
N THR A 153 -11.90 -14.37 18.36
CA THR A 153 -13.17 -14.16 19.06
C THR A 153 -12.95 -13.98 20.56
N GLU A 154 -12.05 -14.75 21.18
CA GLU A 154 -11.69 -14.59 22.60
C GLU A 154 -10.99 -13.25 22.86
N LEU A 155 -10.02 -12.87 22.02
CA LEU A 155 -9.31 -11.60 22.11
C LEU A 155 -10.28 -10.42 21.97
N PHE A 156 -11.15 -10.46 20.97
CA PHE A 156 -12.18 -9.44 20.75
C PHE A 156 -13.10 -9.33 21.97
N ASN A 157 -13.62 -10.43 22.49
CA ASN A 157 -14.49 -10.42 23.68
C ASN A 157 -13.76 -9.88 24.92
N ASN A 158 -12.48 -10.22 25.10
CA ASN A 158 -11.66 -9.70 26.18
C ASN A 158 -11.44 -8.19 26.06
N LEU A 159 -11.08 -7.70 24.88
CA LEU A 159 -10.90 -6.26 24.62
C LEU A 159 -12.22 -5.51 24.79
N LEU A 160 -13.32 -6.03 24.26
CA LEU A 160 -14.65 -5.42 24.41
C LEU A 160 -15.05 -5.32 25.88
N LYS A 161 -14.84 -6.38 26.66
CA LYS A 161 -15.12 -6.39 28.10
C LYS A 161 -14.26 -5.37 28.85
N LEU A 162 -12.95 -5.37 28.61
CA LEU A 162 -12.00 -4.47 29.25
C LEU A 162 -12.35 -2.99 29.00
N HIS A 163 -12.68 -2.64 27.75
CA HIS A 163 -13.02 -1.26 27.39
C HIS A 163 -14.45 -0.88 27.78
N ALA A 164 -15.37 -1.84 27.91
CA ALA A 164 -16.67 -1.62 28.53
C ALA A 164 -16.53 -1.30 30.03
N GLU A 165 -15.67 -2.03 30.76
CA GLU A 165 -15.35 -1.78 32.17
C GLU A 165 -14.65 -0.42 32.38
N ALA A 166 -13.81 -0.01 31.43
CA ALA A 166 -13.19 1.32 31.41
C ALA A 166 -14.16 2.47 31.06
N GLY A 167 -15.42 2.17 30.71
CA GLY A 167 -16.46 3.17 30.46
C GLY A 167 -16.57 3.66 29.01
N TYR A 168 -15.82 3.08 28.07
CA TYR A 168 -15.94 3.43 26.65
C TYR A 168 -17.26 2.96 26.04
N PHE A 169 -17.78 1.82 26.50
CA PHE A 169 -18.99 1.22 25.95
C PHE A 169 -20.06 1.02 27.02
N ARG A 170 -21.29 1.49 26.73
CA ARG A 170 -22.47 1.24 27.56
C ARG A 170 -23.04 -0.13 27.22
N SER A 171 -23.79 -0.73 28.15
CA SER A 171 -24.42 -2.04 27.95
C SER A 171 -25.27 -2.12 26.68
N MET A 172 -25.93 -1.03 26.29
CA MET A 172 -26.73 -0.94 25.05
C MET A 172 -25.90 -1.08 23.76
N HIS A 173 -24.59 -0.81 23.80
CA HIS A 173 -23.71 -0.90 22.62
C HIS A 173 -23.13 -2.31 22.45
N ILE A 174 -23.07 -3.12 23.51
CA ILE A 174 -22.32 -4.39 23.52
C ILE A 174 -22.90 -5.41 22.53
N LEU A 175 -24.23 -5.56 22.51
CA LEU A 175 -24.89 -6.51 21.61
C LEU A 175 -24.69 -6.11 20.12
N PRO A 176 -25.00 -4.87 19.69
CA PRO A 176 -24.72 -4.44 18.32
C PRO A 176 -23.26 -4.62 17.89
N ILE A 177 -22.30 -4.32 18.78
CA ILE A 177 -20.87 -4.48 18.49
C ILE A 177 -20.51 -5.95 18.25
N LYS A 178 -21.07 -6.87 19.04
CA LYS A 178 -20.87 -8.31 18.86
C LYS A 178 -21.51 -8.82 17.57
N ASP A 179 -22.70 -8.34 17.23
CA ASP A 179 -23.40 -8.74 16.00
C ASP A 179 -22.61 -8.30 14.76
N HIS A 180 -22.10 -7.07 14.75
CA HIS A 180 -21.22 -6.58 13.68
C HIS A 180 -19.94 -7.39 13.55
N PHE A 181 -19.30 -7.72 14.68
CA PHE A 181 -18.12 -8.59 14.69
C PHE A 181 -18.41 -10.01 14.18
N GLN A 182 -19.61 -10.55 14.45
CA GLN A 182 -19.98 -11.86 13.95
C GLN A 182 -20.08 -11.88 12.42
N ILE A 183 -20.56 -10.80 11.80
CA ILE A 183 -20.56 -10.63 10.34
C ILE A 183 -19.11 -10.70 9.82
N TYR A 184 -18.19 -10.00 10.47
CA TYR A 184 -16.77 -10.04 10.12
C TYR A 184 -16.19 -11.46 10.17
N ILE A 185 -16.45 -12.21 11.25
CA ILE A 185 -15.99 -13.60 11.39
C ILE A 185 -16.60 -14.53 10.33
N ASN A 186 -17.86 -14.32 9.96
CA ASN A 186 -18.55 -15.11 8.95
C ASN A 186 -17.96 -14.88 7.55
N HIS A 187 -17.52 -13.67 7.24
CA HIS A 187 -16.89 -13.31 5.96
C HIS A 187 -15.36 -13.46 5.96
N LEU A 188 -14.77 -13.88 7.08
CA LEU A 188 -13.32 -14.00 7.25
C LEU A 188 -12.65 -14.90 6.21
N ASP A 189 -13.30 -15.99 5.80
CA ASP A 189 -12.74 -16.90 4.79
C ASP A 189 -12.71 -16.25 3.40
N LEU A 190 -13.71 -15.42 3.07
CA LEU A 190 -13.75 -14.65 1.83
C LEU A 190 -12.63 -13.61 1.80
N PHE A 191 -12.46 -12.86 2.90
CA PHE A 191 -11.36 -11.91 3.03
C PHE A 191 -10.01 -12.62 2.88
N ASN A 192 -9.80 -13.72 3.62
CA ASN A 192 -8.57 -14.51 3.52
C ASN A 192 -8.33 -15.08 2.13
N GLN A 193 -9.37 -15.45 1.38
CA GLN A 193 -9.24 -15.88 -0.01
C GLN A 193 -8.79 -14.74 -0.92
N ALA A 194 -9.29 -13.52 -0.74
CA ALA A 194 -8.83 -12.34 -1.49
C ALA A 194 -7.35 -12.03 -1.22
N PHE A 195 -6.87 -12.27 0.00
CA PHE A 195 -5.46 -12.07 0.38
C PHE A 195 -4.52 -13.20 -0.06
N LYS A 196 -5.00 -14.44 -0.08
CA LYS A 196 -4.22 -15.65 -0.44
C LYS A 196 -4.17 -15.93 -1.93
N SER A 197 -5.20 -15.54 -2.68
CA SER A 197 -5.11 -15.60 -4.12
C SER A 197 -4.02 -14.62 -4.54
N ASP A 198 -2.91 -15.14 -5.02
CA ASP A 198 -2.13 -14.44 -6.02
C ASP A 198 -3.08 -14.21 -7.20
N GLN A 199 -3.91 -13.17 -7.11
CA GLN A 199 -4.30 -12.47 -8.30
C GLN A 199 -2.99 -11.93 -8.85
N ARG A 200 -2.31 -12.78 -9.65
CA ARG A 200 -1.26 -12.35 -10.54
C ARG A 200 -1.78 -11.06 -11.15
N THR A 201 -0.96 -10.02 -11.13
CA THR A 201 -1.14 -8.91 -12.05
C THR A 201 -1.46 -9.54 -13.39
N LEU A 202 -2.72 -9.47 -13.81
CA LEU A 202 -3.09 -9.87 -15.15
C LEU A 202 -2.41 -8.79 -15.98
N GLU A 203 -1.17 -9.04 -16.37
CA GLU A 203 -0.61 -8.46 -17.57
C GLU A 203 -1.54 -8.95 -18.68
N LEU A 204 -2.60 -8.17 -18.91
CA LEU A 204 -3.41 -8.25 -20.10
C LEU A 204 -2.48 -7.92 -21.25
N HIS A 205 -1.75 -8.92 -21.73
CA HIS A 205 -1.35 -8.96 -23.13
C HIS A 205 -2.64 -9.08 -23.93
N MET A 206 -3.26 -7.93 -24.19
CA MET A 206 -4.19 -7.82 -25.29
C MET A 206 -3.35 -7.91 -26.56
N ASP A 207 -3.23 -9.11 -27.10
CA ASP A 207 -2.94 -9.27 -28.52
C ASP A 207 -4.15 -8.70 -29.26
N LEU A 208 -4.09 -7.39 -29.52
CA LEU A 208 -4.93 -6.76 -30.54
C LEU A 208 -4.49 -7.38 -31.86
N GLN A 209 -5.11 -8.51 -32.22
CA GLN A 209 -5.17 -8.96 -33.59
C GLN A 209 -5.98 -7.91 -34.36
N MET A 210 -5.29 -6.85 -34.77
CA MET A 210 -5.77 -5.99 -35.82
C MET A 210 -5.70 -6.82 -37.09
N ASP A 211 -6.83 -7.42 -37.48
CA ASP A 211 -7.02 -7.86 -38.85
C ASP A 211 -6.68 -6.67 -39.74
N LEU A 212 -5.61 -6.78 -40.52
CA LEU A 212 -5.31 -5.79 -41.56
C LEU A 212 -6.61 -5.60 -42.37
N PRO A 213 -7.01 -4.35 -42.67
CA PRO A 213 -8.20 -4.14 -43.48
C PRO A 213 -8.01 -4.91 -44.79
N LEU A 214 -8.86 -5.92 -45.00
CA LEU A 214 -8.86 -6.72 -46.22
C LEU A 214 -8.92 -5.74 -47.39
N GLN A 215 -7.97 -5.86 -48.32
CA GLN A 215 -8.00 -5.06 -49.54
C GLN A 215 -9.38 -5.23 -50.19
N PRO A 216 -10.06 -4.13 -50.58
CA PRO A 216 -11.36 -4.24 -51.21
C PRO A 216 -11.20 -5.07 -52.48
N LEU A 217 -11.93 -6.19 -52.55
CA LEU A 217 -11.98 -7.04 -53.73
C LEU A 217 -12.44 -6.19 -54.92
N PRO A 218 -11.83 -6.35 -56.11
CA PRO A 218 -12.30 -5.68 -57.31
C PRO A 218 -13.76 -6.06 -57.57
N LEU A 219 -14.56 -5.09 -58.05
CA LEU A 219 -16.01 -5.23 -58.24
C LEU A 219 -16.43 -6.46 -59.09
N ASP A 220 -15.49 -7.02 -59.86
CA ASP A 220 -15.70 -8.15 -60.74
C ASP A 220 -15.95 -9.47 -59.98
N GLU A 221 -15.58 -9.54 -58.69
CA GLU A 221 -15.83 -10.69 -57.81
C GLU A 221 -17.06 -10.50 -56.89
N ALA A 222 -17.68 -9.31 -56.91
CA ALA A 222 -18.76 -8.94 -55.99
C ALA A 222 -20.17 -9.34 -56.48
N LEU A 223 -20.34 -10.49 -57.14
CA LEU A 223 -21.66 -10.94 -57.60
C LEU A 223 -21.78 -12.47 -57.69
N ILE A 224 -22.03 -13.15 -56.55
CA ILE A 224 -23.01 -14.26 -56.50
C ILE A 224 -23.66 -14.27 -55.11
N TYR A 225 -24.86 -13.69 -54.99
CA TYR A 225 -25.73 -13.91 -53.83
C TYR A 225 -26.22 -15.37 -53.89
N ARG A 226 -25.65 -16.27 -53.08
CA ARG A 226 -26.24 -17.60 -52.85
C ARG A 226 -27.14 -17.53 -51.62
N PRO A 227 -28.43 -17.89 -51.71
CA PRO A 227 -29.31 -17.94 -50.56
C PRO A 227 -28.75 -18.92 -49.53
N PHE A 228 -28.81 -18.54 -48.25
CA PHE A 228 -28.43 -19.40 -47.14
C PHE A 228 -29.30 -20.67 -47.14
N GLU A 229 -28.71 -21.82 -47.49
CA GLU A 229 -29.28 -23.11 -47.12
C GLU A 229 -28.92 -23.38 -45.66
N GLN A 230 -29.92 -23.33 -44.79
CA GLN A 230 -29.87 -23.91 -43.45
C GLN A 230 -29.68 -25.43 -43.59
N LYS A 231 -28.56 -25.95 -43.07
CA LYS A 231 -28.46 -27.35 -42.67
C LYS A 231 -28.03 -27.44 -41.22
N THR A 232 -28.86 -28.17 -40.49
CA THR A 232 -28.81 -28.60 -39.10
C THR A 232 -27.78 -29.70 -38.87
N GLU A 233 -27.34 -29.81 -37.61
CA GLU A 233 -26.76 -30.97 -36.91
C GLU A 233 -25.33 -31.39 -37.33
N ASP A 234 -24.33 -31.23 -36.45
CA ASP A 234 -23.93 -32.10 -35.33
C ASP A 234 -23.02 -33.24 -35.81
N ASP A 235 -21.73 -33.12 -35.51
CA ASP A 235 -20.89 -34.18 -34.90
C ASP A 235 -19.43 -33.74 -34.90
N GLY A 236 -18.79 -33.94 -33.75
CA GLY A 236 -17.45 -33.45 -33.46
C GLY A 236 -16.32 -34.19 -34.16
N GLN A 237 -15.13 -33.60 -34.09
CA GLN A 237 -13.89 -34.32 -33.84
C GLN A 237 -12.79 -33.33 -33.45
N ILE A 238 -12.17 -33.63 -32.32
CA ILE A 238 -10.95 -33.00 -31.81
C ILE A 238 -9.82 -33.48 -32.73
N GLU A 239 -9.15 -32.55 -33.42
CA GLU A 239 -7.81 -32.79 -33.95
C GLU A 239 -6.80 -31.95 -33.17
N THR A 240 -6.05 -32.65 -32.33
CA THR A 240 -4.74 -32.24 -31.85
C THR A 240 -3.78 -32.11 -33.02
N VAL A 241 -3.14 -30.96 -33.18
CA VAL A 241 -1.96 -30.81 -34.03
C VAL A 241 -0.83 -30.26 -33.16
N ASP A 242 0.01 -31.17 -32.68
CA ASP A 242 1.42 -30.88 -32.40
C ASP A 242 2.10 -30.62 -33.75
N LEU A 243 2.86 -29.52 -33.85
CA LEU A 243 3.96 -29.38 -34.80
C LEU A 243 4.97 -28.41 -34.20
N GLU A 244 6.04 -28.99 -33.68
CA GLU A 244 7.32 -28.33 -33.49
C GLU A 244 7.77 -27.75 -34.84
N ASP A 245 8.18 -26.48 -34.86
CA ASP A 245 9.22 -26.03 -35.79
C ASP A 245 10.06 -24.93 -35.14
N GLN A 246 11.34 -25.25 -34.97
CA GLN A 246 12.39 -24.31 -34.61
C GLN A 246 12.67 -23.41 -35.81
N GLN A 247 12.62 -22.09 -35.63
CA GLN A 247 13.41 -21.18 -36.46
C GLN A 247 13.64 -19.82 -35.78
N ALA A 248 14.93 -19.61 -35.48
CA ALA A 248 15.72 -18.39 -35.26
C ALA A 248 15.11 -17.19 -34.46
N PRO A 249 15.90 -16.56 -33.56
CA PRO A 249 15.51 -15.31 -32.95
C PRO A 249 15.42 -14.21 -34.02
N PRO A 250 14.34 -13.41 -34.08
CA PRO A 250 14.37 -12.21 -34.90
C PRO A 250 15.30 -11.19 -34.22
N GLU A 251 16.19 -10.62 -35.02
CA GLU A 251 17.03 -9.47 -34.67
C GLU A 251 16.17 -8.30 -34.16
N PRO A 252 16.69 -7.48 -33.21
CA PRO A 252 15.97 -6.32 -32.74
C PRO A 252 15.97 -5.29 -33.88
N THR A 253 14.81 -4.90 -34.37
CA THR A 253 14.69 -3.79 -35.31
C THR A 253 13.80 -2.70 -34.72
N ASP A 254 14.48 -1.57 -34.52
CA ASP A 254 14.04 -0.17 -34.42
C ASP A 254 12.97 0.14 -33.36
N GLU A 255 13.40 0.46 -32.13
CA GLU A 255 13.66 1.84 -31.69
C GLU A 255 12.46 2.78 -31.95
N GLU A 256 11.41 2.64 -31.12
CA GLU A 256 10.67 3.84 -30.73
C GLU A 256 11.65 4.75 -29.98
N LEU A 257 12.19 5.72 -30.71
CA LEU A 257 12.99 6.83 -30.19
C LEU A 257 12.29 7.41 -28.96
N LEU A 258 12.76 7.01 -27.78
CA LEU A 258 12.47 7.71 -26.53
C LEU A 258 12.84 9.18 -26.76
N ASP A 259 11.85 10.05 -26.62
CA ASP A 259 11.97 11.50 -26.74
C ASP A 259 13.28 11.95 -26.06
N PRO A 260 14.18 12.70 -26.73
CA PRO A 260 15.54 12.97 -26.21
C PRO A 260 15.57 13.52 -24.78
N ILE A 261 14.50 14.23 -24.41
CA ILE A 261 14.27 14.79 -23.07
C ILE A 261 14.02 13.68 -22.03
N ILE A 262 13.32 12.61 -22.40
CA ILE A 262 13.04 11.45 -21.54
C ILE A 262 14.31 10.61 -21.37
N MET A 263 15.09 10.39 -22.43
CA MET A 263 16.39 9.72 -22.31
C MET A 263 17.36 10.50 -21.41
N GLU A 264 17.43 11.82 -21.54
CA GLU A 264 18.28 12.65 -20.68
C GLU A 264 17.82 12.62 -19.21
N ALA A 265 16.51 12.59 -18.97
CA ALA A 265 15.93 12.44 -17.63
C ALA A 265 16.21 11.06 -17.02
N ILE A 266 16.13 9.99 -17.82
CA ILE A 266 16.46 8.62 -17.40
C ILE A 266 17.96 8.51 -17.11
N GLN A 267 18.81 9.02 -17.99
CA GLN A 267 20.27 9.01 -17.81
C GLN A 267 20.68 9.76 -16.54
N LYS A 268 20.09 10.93 -16.28
CA LYS A 268 20.35 11.72 -15.08
C LYS A 268 19.89 11.02 -13.80
N LYS A 269 18.75 10.32 -13.82
CA LYS A 269 18.29 9.49 -12.69
C LYS A 269 19.21 8.29 -12.47
N LEU A 270 19.69 7.67 -13.55
CA LEU A 270 20.60 6.52 -13.48
C LEU A 270 21.97 6.91 -12.93
N ASP A 271 22.49 8.08 -13.30
CA ASP A 271 23.74 8.62 -12.78
C ASP A 271 23.62 9.03 -11.30
N LEU A 272 22.50 9.63 -10.89
CA LEU A 272 22.19 9.89 -9.48
C LEU A 272 22.13 8.60 -8.66
N ALA A 273 21.46 7.57 -9.17
CA ALA A 273 21.37 6.27 -8.50
C ALA A 273 22.74 5.59 -8.37
N LYS A 274 23.59 5.70 -9.40
CA LYS A 274 24.98 5.19 -9.34
C LYS A 274 25.80 5.93 -8.29
N GLN A 275 25.70 7.25 -8.25
CA GLN A 275 26.43 8.07 -7.27
C GLN A 275 26.01 7.74 -5.84
N GLU A 276 24.71 7.56 -5.59
CA GLU A 276 24.19 7.18 -4.26
C GLU A 276 24.66 5.76 -3.85
N LEU A 277 24.75 4.84 -4.81
CA LEU A 277 25.20 3.47 -4.57
C LEU A 277 26.70 3.41 -4.30
N GLU A 278 27.51 4.22 -5.00
CA GLU A 278 28.94 4.39 -4.71
C GLU A 278 29.17 5.01 -3.33
N GLU A 279 28.41 6.04 -2.95
CA GLU A 279 28.50 6.64 -1.61
C GLU A 279 28.16 5.62 -0.51
N LYS A 280 27.12 4.81 -0.71
CA LYS A 280 26.75 3.72 0.22
C LYS A 280 27.83 2.64 0.29
N LEU A 281 28.48 2.29 -0.82
CA LEU A 281 29.57 1.31 -0.83
C LEU A 281 30.82 1.84 -0.11
N VAL A 282 31.19 3.10 -0.33
CA VAL A 282 32.33 3.74 0.33
C VAL A 282 32.08 3.87 1.84
N ALA A 283 30.87 4.28 2.24
CA ALA A 283 30.49 4.34 3.65
C ALA A 283 30.58 2.97 4.33
N ARG A 284 30.12 1.91 3.65
CA ARG A 284 30.18 0.53 4.15
C ARG A 284 31.61 -0.01 4.23
N GLN A 285 32.47 0.32 3.27
CA GLN A 285 33.90 -0.02 3.33
C GLN A 285 34.58 0.67 4.51
N LYS A 286 34.31 1.95 4.73
CA LYS A 286 34.87 2.71 5.87
C LYS A 286 34.44 2.15 7.22
N ASP A 287 33.16 1.79 7.37
CA ASP A 287 32.65 1.14 8.59
C ASP A 287 33.29 -0.25 8.83
N MET A 288 33.53 -1.02 7.76
CA MET A 288 34.25 -2.30 7.88
C MET A 288 35.72 -2.11 8.26
N GLU A 289 36.42 -1.14 7.68
CA GLU A 289 37.81 -0.82 8.04
C GLU A 289 37.94 -0.34 9.49
N GLU A 290 37.01 0.50 9.95
CA GLU A 290 36.96 0.96 11.34
C GLU A 290 36.69 -0.19 12.32
N LYS A 291 35.80 -1.12 11.97
CA LYS A 291 35.56 -2.36 12.74
C LYS A 291 36.79 -3.27 12.76
N LEU A 292 37.51 -3.41 11.66
CA LEU A 292 38.74 -4.21 11.58
C LEU A 292 39.87 -3.58 12.40
N MET A 293 40.05 -2.26 12.34
CA MET A 293 41.00 -1.51 13.19
C MET A 293 40.68 -1.68 14.68
N ASN A 294 39.40 -1.59 15.05
CA ASN A 294 38.94 -1.77 16.44
C ASN A 294 39.10 -3.21 16.95
N MET A 295 39.02 -4.21 16.06
CA MET A 295 39.32 -5.60 16.41
C MET A 295 40.82 -5.88 16.52
N ALA A 296 41.65 -5.19 15.74
CA ALA A 296 43.11 -5.31 15.81
C ALA A 296 43.69 -4.66 17.09
N THR A 297 43.12 -3.55 17.55
CA THR A 297 43.54 -2.86 18.79
C THR A 297 43.08 -3.56 20.07
N LYS A 298 41.99 -4.33 20.03
CA LYS A 298 41.51 -5.18 21.15
C LYS A 298 42.33 -6.46 21.38
N LYS A 299 43.33 -6.75 20.55
CA LYS A 299 44.19 -7.95 20.64
C LYS A 299 45.57 -7.71 21.30
N LYS A 300 45.78 -6.58 21.98
CA LYS A 300 46.96 -6.33 22.83
C LYS A 300 46.59 -6.29 24.31
#